data_AF-A0A976JJH1-F1
#
_entry.id   AF-A0A976JJH1-F1
#
_cell.length_a   1.000
_cell.length_b   1.000
_cell.length_c   1.000
_cell.angle_alpha   90.00
_cell.angle_beta   90.00
_cell.angle_gamma   90.00
#
_symmetry.space_group_name_H-M   'P 1'
#
loop_
_entity.id
_entity.type
_entity.pdbx_description
1 polymer ?
#
loop_
_entity_poly.entity_id
_entity_poly.type
_entity_poly.pdbx_seq_one_letter_code
_entity_poly.pdbx_strand_id
1 'polypeptide(L)'
;MSYVFLLSPILVMFVICVGASLTPGALIFLKVEEITRNGNLLLRAFGLGCSLGLGFFLYGLTIIFIVPLFNLPFIPFVRSYRGPWFSLESIPWYIHNALTYLVRYTILDLMTPSPINLLFYKMMGMKIGKNVMINSTNISDPCLIELDDYVVIGGSASLMAHYGMKGYLIIDKLIIGKGTTVGLNANIMGGVRIGEKCTITPNAVVLPKTVIPDHTKYGME
;
A
#
# COMPACT_ATOMS: atom_id res chain seq x y z
N MET A 1 15.33 -19.47 -16.55
CA MET A 1 13.88 -19.54 -16.30
C MET A 1 13.25 -18.27 -16.86
N SER A 2 12.22 -18.37 -17.70
CA SER A 2 11.57 -17.18 -18.24
C SER A 2 10.88 -16.39 -17.12
N TYR A 3 11.00 -15.06 -17.16
CA TYR A 3 10.38 -14.10 -16.24
C TYR A 3 8.89 -14.38 -15.95
N VAL A 4 8.20 -14.94 -16.94
CA VAL A 4 6.79 -15.37 -16.87
C VAL A 4 6.53 -16.38 -15.76
N PHE A 5 7.43 -17.35 -15.53
CA PHE A 5 7.25 -18.35 -14.46
C PHE A 5 7.41 -17.75 -13.05
N LEU A 6 8.22 -16.69 -12.90
CA LEU A 6 8.37 -16.01 -11.61
C LEU A 6 7.14 -15.17 -11.27
N LEU A 7 6.47 -14.60 -12.29
CA LEU A 7 5.28 -13.77 -12.13
C LEU A 7 3.97 -14.55 -12.04
N SER A 8 3.90 -15.77 -12.56
CA SER A 8 2.65 -16.54 -12.59
C SER A 8 2.01 -16.75 -11.21
N PRO A 9 2.75 -16.97 -10.09
CA PRO A 9 2.13 -17.07 -8.77
C PRO A 9 1.49 -15.75 -8.32
N ILE A 10 2.10 -14.62 -8.66
CA ILE A 10 1.57 -13.28 -8.34
C ILE A 10 0.25 -13.06 -9.07
N LEU A 11 0.17 -13.42 -10.35
CA LEU A 11 -1.07 -13.31 -11.12
C LEU A 11 -2.19 -14.17 -10.53
N VAL A 12 -1.90 -15.41 -10.14
CA VAL A 12 -2.88 -16.30 -9.50
C VAL A 12 -3.36 -15.69 -8.18
N MET A 13 -2.46 -15.17 -7.35
CA MET A 13 -2.84 -14.48 -6.11
C MET A 13 -3.73 -13.26 -6.37
N PHE A 14 -3.44 -12.48 -7.41
CA PHE A 14 -4.27 -11.32 -7.78
C PHE A 14 -5.69 -11.74 -8.14
N VAL A 15 -5.83 -12.76 -8.99
CA VAL A 15 -7.15 -13.28 -9.40
C VAL A 15 -7.93 -13.76 -8.18
N ILE A 16 -7.29 -14.49 -7.27
CA ILE A 16 -7.94 -14.99 -6.05
C ILE A 16 -8.34 -13.83 -5.14
N CYS A 17 -7.45 -12.87 -4.88
CA CYS A 17 -7.74 -11.72 -4.02
C CYS A 17 -8.90 -10.88 -4.58
N VAL A 18 -8.86 -10.56 -5.87
CA VAL A 18 -9.91 -9.79 -6.55
C VAL A 18 -11.23 -10.56 -6.57
N GLY A 19 -11.20 -11.85 -6.92
CA GLY A 19 -12.39 -12.71 -6.93
C GLY A 19 -13.05 -12.85 -5.55
N ALA A 20 -12.24 -13.10 -4.51
CA ALA A 20 -12.73 -13.16 -3.14
C ALA A 20 -13.34 -11.83 -2.69
N SER A 21 -12.73 -10.70 -3.05
CA SER A 21 -13.22 -9.36 -2.71
C SER A 21 -14.50 -8.99 -3.49
N LEU A 22 -14.66 -9.46 -4.73
CA LEU A 22 -15.87 -9.23 -5.52
C LEU A 22 -17.06 -10.11 -5.09
N THR A 23 -16.80 -11.20 -4.37
CA THR A 23 -17.81 -12.22 -4.05
C THR A 23 -19.06 -11.63 -3.36
N PRO A 24 -18.97 -10.76 -2.33
CA PRO A 24 -20.15 -10.16 -1.72
C PRO A 24 -21.00 -9.32 -2.70
N GLY A 25 -20.35 -8.56 -3.58
CA GLY A 25 -21.02 -7.78 -4.61
C GLY A 25 -21.71 -8.67 -5.65
N ALA A 26 -21.04 -9.75 -6.07
CA ALA A 26 -21.61 -10.74 -6.99
C ALA A 26 -22.85 -11.41 -6.41
N LEU A 27 -22.84 -11.79 -5.12
CA LEU A 27 -24.00 -12.37 -4.46
C LEU A 27 -25.20 -11.41 -4.41
N ILE A 28 -24.96 -10.14 -4.12
CA ILE A 28 -26.01 -9.10 -4.14
C ILE A 28 -26.55 -8.93 -5.56
N PHE A 29 -25.67 -8.87 -6.56
CA PHE A 29 -26.08 -8.77 -7.96
C PHE A 29 -27.00 -9.93 -8.37
N LEU A 30 -26.57 -11.17 -8.10
CA LEU A 30 -27.36 -12.36 -8.40
C LEU A 30 -28.73 -12.33 -7.69
N LYS A 31 -28.77 -11.87 -6.43
CA LYS A 31 -30.02 -11.80 -5.69
C LYS A 31 -30.98 -10.74 -6.24
N VAL A 32 -30.46 -9.56 -6.60
CA VAL A 32 -31.27 -8.49 -7.19
C VAL A 32 -31.76 -8.89 -8.58
N GLU A 33 -30.93 -9.57 -9.37
CA GLU A 33 -31.34 -10.13 -10.67
C GLU A 33 -32.51 -11.10 -10.50
N GLU A 34 -32.44 -12.02 -9.54
CA GLU A 34 -33.49 -12.98 -9.25
C GLU A 34 -34.81 -12.29 -8.86
N ILE A 35 -34.76 -11.32 -7.94
CA ILE A 35 -35.95 -10.60 -7.45
C ILE A 35 -36.62 -9.77 -8.55
N THR A 36 -35.82 -9.15 -9.42
CA THR A 36 -36.32 -8.21 -10.44
C THR A 36 -36.60 -8.87 -11.79
N ARG A 37 -36.32 -10.18 -11.93
CA ARG A 37 -36.35 -10.91 -13.22
C ARG A 37 -37.66 -10.74 -14.00
N ASN A 38 -38.79 -10.81 -13.29
CA ASN A 38 -40.13 -10.73 -13.87
C ASN A 38 -40.77 -9.33 -13.73
N GLY A 39 -40.00 -8.33 -13.27
CA GLY A 39 -40.46 -6.96 -13.07
C GLY A 39 -40.41 -6.10 -14.33
N ASN A 40 -40.87 -4.85 -14.20
CA ASN A 40 -40.73 -3.84 -15.25
C ASN A 40 -39.24 -3.57 -15.57
N LEU A 41 -38.92 -3.40 -16.86
CA LEU A 41 -37.56 -3.16 -17.34
C LEU A 41 -36.85 -2.01 -16.61
N LEU A 42 -37.52 -0.89 -16.35
CA LEU A 42 -36.94 0.26 -15.67
C LEU A 42 -36.55 -0.08 -14.23
N LEU A 43 -37.44 -0.77 -13.50
CA LEU A 43 -37.17 -1.18 -12.12
C LEU A 43 -36.04 -2.22 -12.06
N ARG A 44 -36.01 -3.16 -13.00
CA ARG A 44 -34.94 -4.15 -13.12
C ARG A 44 -33.61 -3.49 -13.43
N ALA A 45 -33.56 -2.60 -14.43
CA ALA A 45 -32.35 -1.88 -14.80
C ALA A 45 -31.82 -1.02 -13.65
N PHE A 46 -32.72 -0.30 -12.96
CA PHE A 46 -32.35 0.48 -11.79
C PHE A 46 -31.80 -0.39 -10.65
N GLY A 47 -32.48 -1.49 -10.33
CA GLY A 47 -32.03 -2.43 -9.30
C GLY A 47 -30.65 -3.03 -9.61
N LEU A 48 -30.43 -3.48 -10.85
CA LEU A 48 -29.13 -3.99 -11.30
C LEU A 48 -28.04 -2.90 -11.28
N GLY A 49 -28.37 -1.66 -11.64
CA GLY A 49 -27.45 -0.53 -11.52
C GLY A 49 -27.03 -0.27 -10.08
N CYS A 50 -27.99 -0.24 -9.15
CA CYS A 50 -27.72 -0.09 -7.72
C CYS A 50 -26.89 -1.25 -7.15
N SER A 51 -27.15 -2.49 -7.57
CA SER A 51 -26.40 -3.65 -7.08
C SER A 51 -24.95 -3.64 -7.57
N LEU A 52 -24.69 -3.21 -8.79
CA LEU A 52 -23.32 -3.00 -9.30
C LEU A 52 -22.59 -1.88 -8.54
N GLY A 53 -23.25 -0.75 -8.29
CA GLY A 53 -22.68 0.35 -7.51
C GLY A 53 -22.33 -0.07 -6.08
N LEU A 54 -23.24 -0.78 -5.41
CA LEU A 54 -22.99 -1.36 -4.09
C LEU A 54 -21.88 -2.43 -4.14
N GLY A 55 -21.85 -3.25 -5.19
CA GLY A 55 -20.81 -4.25 -5.41
C GLY A 55 -19.41 -3.63 -5.53
N PHE A 56 -19.27 -2.52 -6.24
CA PHE A 56 -18.01 -1.78 -6.32
C PHE A 56 -17.57 -1.24 -4.95
N PHE A 57 -18.50 -0.67 -4.17
CA PHE A 57 -18.19 -0.19 -2.83
C PHE A 57 -17.76 -1.32 -1.89
N LEU A 58 -18.46 -2.45 -1.91
CA LEU A 58 -18.11 -3.64 -1.12
C LEU A 58 -16.78 -4.25 -1.55
N TYR A 59 -16.48 -4.26 -2.85
CA TYR A 59 -15.16 -4.67 -3.35
C TYR A 59 -14.06 -3.80 -2.75
N GLY A 60 -14.25 -2.48 -2.75
CA GLY A 60 -13.31 -1.54 -2.15
C GLY A 60 -13.07 -1.77 -0.65
N LEU A 61 -14.12 -2.07 0.11
CA LEU A 61 -14.00 -2.36 1.53
C LEU A 61 -13.35 -3.73 1.80
N THR A 62 -13.71 -4.75 1.03
CA THR A 62 -13.28 -6.14 1.28
C THR A 62 -11.83 -6.37 0.88
N ILE A 63 -11.36 -5.75 -0.21
CA ILE A 63 -9.99 -5.93 -0.69
C ILE A 63 -8.95 -5.44 0.33
N ILE A 64 -9.29 -4.43 1.14
CA ILE A 64 -8.48 -3.92 2.25
C ILE A 64 -8.17 -5.00 3.30
N PHE A 65 -9.04 -5.99 3.46
CA PHE A 65 -8.85 -7.09 4.41
C PHE A 65 -8.32 -8.36 3.74
N ILE A 66 -8.83 -8.68 2.54
CA ILE A 66 -8.42 -9.88 1.80
C ILE A 66 -6.94 -9.82 1.44
N VAL A 67 -6.45 -8.71 0.91
CA VAL A 67 -5.06 -8.63 0.45
C VAL A 67 -4.06 -8.80 1.60
N PRO A 68 -4.18 -8.10 2.74
CA PRO A 68 -3.26 -8.34 3.85
C PRO A 68 -3.35 -9.76 4.43
N LEU A 69 -4.51 -10.41 4.40
CA LEU A 69 -4.65 -11.81 4.82
C LEU A 69 -3.77 -12.73 3.96
N PHE A 70 -3.76 -12.52 2.64
CA PHE A 70 -2.87 -13.26 1.73
C PHE A 70 -1.40 -12.86 1.88
N ASN A 71 -1.12 -11.62 2.27
CA ASN A 71 0.24 -11.13 2.48
C ASN A 71 0.86 -11.58 3.82
N LEU A 72 0.03 -11.89 4.82
CA LEU A 72 0.44 -12.20 6.19
C LEU A 72 1.53 -13.28 6.29
N PRO A 73 1.48 -14.40 5.53
CA PRO A 73 2.54 -15.40 5.56
C PRO A 73 3.89 -14.90 5.04
N PHE A 74 3.90 -13.88 4.16
CA PHE A 74 5.11 -13.38 3.52
C PHE A 74 5.83 -12.30 4.34
N ILE A 75 5.10 -11.52 5.14
CA ILE A 75 5.64 -10.41 5.93
C ILE A 75 6.89 -10.81 6.76
N PRO A 76 6.91 -11.92 7.52
CA PRO A 76 8.09 -12.31 8.32
C PRO A 76 9.36 -12.63 7.51
N PHE A 77 9.21 -12.87 6.20
CA PHE A 77 10.29 -13.19 5.29
C PHE A 77 10.82 -11.96 4.53
N VAL A 78 10.14 -10.82 4.60
CA VAL A 78 10.64 -9.55 4.06
C VAL A 78 11.66 -8.96 5.03
N ARG A 79 12.93 -8.93 4.62
CA ARG A 79 14.07 -8.53 5.47
C ARG A 79 14.99 -7.57 4.71
N SER A 80 15.87 -6.90 5.44
CA SER A 80 16.96 -6.14 4.82
C SER A 80 17.77 -7.07 3.92
N TYR A 81 18.08 -6.61 2.71
CA TYR A 81 18.64 -7.42 1.64
C TYR A 81 19.55 -6.56 0.77
N ARG A 82 20.59 -7.18 0.22
CA ARG A 82 21.42 -6.59 -0.84
C ARG A 82 21.82 -7.68 -1.81
N GLY A 83 21.29 -7.62 -3.03
CA GLY A 83 21.63 -8.60 -4.05
C GLY A 83 20.91 -8.35 -5.38
N PRO A 84 20.99 -9.29 -6.33
CA PRO A 84 20.34 -9.16 -7.61
C PRO A 84 18.83 -8.96 -7.45
N TRP A 85 18.23 -8.18 -8.35
CA TRP A 85 16.78 -8.00 -8.39
C TRP A 85 16.04 -9.34 -8.48
N PHE A 86 16.49 -10.22 -9.37
CA PHE A 86 15.88 -11.53 -9.58
C PHE A 86 16.63 -12.61 -8.78
N SER A 87 16.19 -12.84 -7.54
CA SER A 87 16.68 -13.92 -6.69
C SER A 87 15.53 -14.58 -5.94
N LEU A 88 15.74 -15.80 -5.43
CA LEU A 88 14.74 -16.46 -4.58
C LEU A 88 14.51 -15.69 -3.27
N GLU A 89 15.56 -15.02 -2.78
CA GLU A 89 15.53 -14.23 -1.55
C GLU A 89 14.68 -12.96 -1.68
N SER A 90 14.56 -12.39 -2.89
CA SER A 90 13.72 -11.21 -3.14
C SER A 90 12.24 -11.54 -3.43
N ILE A 91 11.87 -12.83 -3.55
CA ILE A 91 10.49 -13.24 -3.85
C ILE A 91 9.47 -12.75 -2.81
N PRO A 92 9.67 -12.92 -1.49
CA PRO A 92 8.71 -12.43 -0.50
C PRO A 92 8.48 -10.93 -0.61
N TRP A 93 9.54 -10.18 -0.90
CA TRP A 93 9.49 -8.73 -1.11
C TRP A 93 8.71 -8.34 -2.38
N TYR A 94 8.88 -9.07 -3.48
CA TYR A 94 8.09 -8.87 -4.70
C TYR A 94 6.60 -9.12 -4.46
N ILE A 95 6.26 -10.24 -3.80
CA ILE A 95 4.87 -10.58 -3.48
C ILE A 95 4.25 -9.49 -2.60
N HIS A 96 4.97 -9.08 -1.57
CA HIS A 96 4.55 -8.04 -0.64
C HIS A 96 4.22 -6.71 -1.34
N ASN A 97 5.11 -6.26 -2.23
CA ASN A 97 4.88 -5.04 -2.99
C ASN A 97 3.80 -5.20 -4.04
N ALA A 98 3.74 -6.32 -4.75
CA ALA A 98 2.68 -6.59 -5.72
C ALA A 98 1.30 -6.51 -5.07
N LEU A 99 1.12 -7.14 -3.91
CA LEU A 99 -0.12 -7.08 -3.13
C LEU A 99 -0.41 -5.66 -2.61
N THR A 100 0.60 -4.94 -2.13
CA THR A 100 0.44 -3.52 -1.76
C THR A 100 -0.06 -2.67 -2.93
N TYR A 101 0.53 -2.87 -4.10
CA TYR A 101 0.17 -2.12 -5.32
C TYR A 101 -1.20 -2.50 -5.87
N LEU A 102 -1.63 -3.76 -5.71
CA LEU A 102 -2.98 -4.18 -6.07
C LEU A 102 -4.03 -3.32 -5.37
N VAL A 103 -3.91 -3.10 -4.06
CA VAL A 103 -4.85 -2.27 -3.29
C VAL A 103 -4.66 -0.79 -3.62
N ARG A 104 -3.40 -0.34 -3.71
CA ARG A 104 -3.06 1.05 -4.05
C ARG A 104 -3.77 1.52 -5.31
N TYR A 105 -3.57 0.80 -6.42
CA TYR A 105 -4.05 1.19 -7.74
C TYR A 105 -5.52 0.84 -7.99
N THR A 106 -6.22 0.22 -7.04
CA THR A 106 -7.64 -0.12 -7.18
C THR A 106 -8.55 0.76 -6.33
N ILE A 107 -8.24 0.96 -5.05
CA ILE A 107 -9.16 1.66 -4.13
C ILE A 107 -8.47 2.64 -3.19
N LEU A 108 -7.17 2.48 -2.91
CA LEU A 108 -6.55 3.20 -1.79
C LEU A 108 -6.54 4.72 -1.95
N ASP A 109 -6.45 5.23 -3.19
CA ASP A 109 -6.54 6.66 -3.49
C ASP A 109 -7.91 7.24 -3.12
N LEU A 110 -8.99 6.48 -3.32
CA LEU A 110 -10.35 6.88 -2.92
C LEU A 110 -10.54 6.86 -1.40
N MET A 111 -9.69 6.12 -0.69
CA MET A 111 -9.73 5.98 0.77
C MET A 111 -8.70 6.84 1.48
N THR A 112 -7.87 7.61 0.77
CA THR A 112 -6.78 8.39 1.36
C THR A 112 -7.10 9.89 1.27
N PRO A 113 -6.99 10.65 2.38
CA PRO A 113 -6.64 10.22 3.73
C PRO A 113 -7.86 9.72 4.53
N SER A 114 -7.73 8.58 5.23
CA SER A 114 -8.74 8.11 6.19
C SER A 114 -8.15 7.07 7.16
N PRO A 115 -8.79 6.77 8.29
CA PRO A 115 -8.36 5.69 9.17
C PRO A 115 -8.23 4.31 8.47
N ILE A 116 -8.90 4.11 7.33
CA ILE A 116 -8.86 2.85 6.57
C ILE A 116 -7.48 2.64 5.92
N ASN A 117 -6.85 3.70 5.40
CA ASN A 117 -5.53 3.56 4.81
C ASN A 117 -4.46 3.23 5.88
N LEU A 118 -4.58 3.81 7.08
CA LEU A 118 -3.72 3.49 8.22
C LEU A 118 -3.90 2.04 8.66
N LEU A 119 -5.15 1.57 8.73
CA LEU A 119 -5.46 0.18 9.04
C LEU A 119 -4.83 -0.76 8.00
N PHE A 120 -5.01 -0.47 6.71
CA PHE A 120 -4.42 -1.25 5.62
C PHE A 120 -2.90 -1.35 5.78
N TYR A 121 -2.20 -0.24 5.93
CA TYR A 121 -0.74 -0.25 6.08
C TYR A 121 -0.28 -1.00 7.34
N LYS A 122 -1.00 -0.86 8.46
CA LYS A 122 -0.75 -1.67 9.68
C LYS A 122 -0.91 -3.16 9.42
N MET A 123 -1.97 -3.58 8.72
CA MET A 123 -2.19 -4.99 8.35
C MET A 123 -1.13 -5.50 7.37
N MET A 124 -0.58 -4.60 6.54
CA MET A 124 0.57 -4.87 5.69
C MET A 124 1.91 -4.81 6.46
N GLY A 125 1.89 -4.72 7.79
CA GLY A 125 3.06 -4.81 8.66
C GLY A 125 3.74 -3.47 8.98
N MET A 126 3.24 -2.34 8.49
CA MET A 126 3.80 -1.03 8.82
C MET A 126 3.63 -0.72 10.29
N LYS A 127 4.69 -0.24 10.94
CA LYS A 127 4.59 0.25 12.31
C LYS A 127 4.15 1.70 12.26
N ILE A 128 2.97 1.98 12.80
CA ILE A 128 2.37 3.31 12.79
C ILE A 128 1.95 3.67 14.21
N GLY A 129 2.53 4.76 14.73
CA GLY A 129 2.22 5.34 16.03
C GLY A 129 0.84 5.97 16.14
N LYS A 130 0.62 6.71 17.22
CA LYS A 130 -0.62 7.43 17.53
C LYS A 130 -0.69 8.73 16.74
N ASN A 131 -1.88 9.10 16.30
CA ASN A 131 -2.14 10.38 15.62
C ASN A 131 -1.26 10.62 14.37
N VAL A 132 -0.85 9.54 13.69
CA VAL A 132 -0.16 9.62 12.41
C VAL A 132 -1.17 9.93 11.31
N MET A 133 -0.79 10.80 10.37
CA MET A 133 -1.56 11.10 9.17
C MET A 133 -0.76 10.70 7.93
N ILE A 134 -1.37 9.89 7.06
CA ILE A 134 -0.78 9.50 5.78
C ILE A 134 -1.67 10.01 4.66
N ASN A 135 -1.21 11.06 3.96
CA ASN A 135 -1.94 11.68 2.85
C ASN A 135 -1.42 11.22 1.48
N SER A 136 -0.67 10.13 1.42
CA SER A 136 -0.09 9.58 0.20
C SER A 136 -0.34 8.08 0.12
N THR A 137 -0.56 7.59 -1.09
CA THR A 137 -0.61 6.16 -1.38
C THR A 137 0.68 5.65 -2.00
N ASN A 138 1.66 6.53 -2.25
CA ASN A 138 2.97 6.23 -2.86
C ASN A 138 3.91 5.53 -1.87
N ILE A 139 3.44 4.44 -1.25
CA ILE A 139 4.16 3.68 -0.25
C ILE A 139 4.48 2.30 -0.81
N SER A 140 5.73 1.91 -0.67
CA SER A 140 6.26 0.58 -0.94
C SER A 140 6.76 -0.04 0.35
N ASP A 141 6.84 -1.37 0.40
CA ASP A 141 7.44 -2.10 1.52
C ASP A 141 6.89 -1.74 2.92
N PRO A 142 5.57 -1.58 3.11
CA PRO A 142 5.01 -1.10 4.36
C PRO A 142 5.57 -1.83 5.59
N CYS A 143 5.80 -3.15 5.52
CA CYS A 143 6.37 -3.92 6.64
C CYS A 143 7.77 -3.52 7.12
N LEU A 144 8.48 -2.68 6.36
CA LEU A 144 9.82 -2.17 6.68
C LEU A 144 9.83 -0.68 7.04
N ILE A 145 8.66 -0.05 7.10
CA ILE A 145 8.52 1.37 7.44
C ILE A 145 7.99 1.50 8.87
N GLU A 146 8.64 2.36 9.64
CA GLU A 146 8.26 2.70 11.02
C GLU A 146 8.01 4.21 11.13
N LEU A 147 6.77 4.59 11.44
CA LEU A 147 6.33 5.95 11.71
C LEU A 147 5.97 6.07 13.18
N ASP A 148 6.64 6.96 13.90
CA ASP A 148 6.36 7.21 15.31
C ASP A 148 5.13 8.13 15.50
N ASP A 149 4.76 8.41 16.75
CA ASP A 149 3.60 9.22 17.10
C ASP A 149 3.64 10.61 16.41
N TYR A 150 2.47 11.10 15.98
CA TYR A 150 2.29 12.44 15.40
C TYR A 150 3.05 12.72 14.09
N VAL A 151 3.53 11.69 13.39
CA VAL A 151 4.12 11.86 12.06
C VAL A 151 3.05 12.25 11.03
N VAL A 152 3.40 13.20 10.15
CA VAL A 152 2.54 13.63 9.04
C VAL A 152 3.24 13.38 7.71
N ILE A 153 2.63 12.59 6.84
CA ILE A 153 3.10 12.34 5.48
C ILE A 153 2.24 13.15 4.50
N GLY A 154 2.88 14.09 3.80
CA GLY A 154 2.26 14.97 2.83
C GLY A 154 1.74 14.25 1.58
N GLY A 155 0.89 14.96 0.84
CA GLY A 155 0.29 14.46 -0.41
C GLY A 155 1.35 14.01 -1.41
N SER A 156 1.12 12.85 -2.05
CA SER A 156 1.99 12.31 -3.09
C SER A 156 3.46 12.08 -2.69
N ALA A 157 3.81 12.17 -1.40
CA ALA A 157 5.13 11.83 -0.91
C ALA A 157 5.39 10.33 -1.08
N SER A 158 6.57 9.96 -1.56
CA SER A 158 6.95 8.57 -1.80
C SER A 158 7.79 8.04 -0.63
N LEU A 159 7.36 6.93 -0.02
CA LEU A 159 8.13 6.23 1.01
C LEU A 159 8.44 4.82 0.51
N MET A 160 9.72 4.52 0.36
CA MET A 160 10.17 3.23 -0.15
C MET A 160 11.29 2.74 0.75
N ALA A 161 11.13 1.56 1.36
CA ALA A 161 12.18 0.91 2.16
C ALA A 161 13.13 0.10 1.27
N HIS A 162 13.27 0.49 0.01
CA HIS A 162 14.19 -0.10 -0.96
C HIS A 162 14.72 0.94 -1.94
N TYR A 163 15.80 0.60 -2.63
CA TYR A 163 16.37 1.37 -3.72
C TYR A 163 17.28 0.53 -4.60
N GLY A 164 17.48 0.98 -5.84
CA GLY A 164 18.45 0.42 -6.77
C GLY A 164 19.78 1.14 -6.73
N MET A 165 20.89 0.41 -6.64
CA MET A 165 22.22 1.01 -6.77
C MET A 165 23.19 0.01 -7.40
N LYS A 166 23.89 0.44 -8.46
CA LYS A 166 24.90 -0.37 -9.18
C LYS A 166 24.37 -1.76 -9.59
N GLY A 167 23.13 -1.83 -10.08
CA GLY A 167 22.50 -3.08 -10.53
C GLY A 167 21.96 -3.99 -9.41
N TYR A 168 22.11 -3.61 -8.14
CA TYR A 168 21.58 -4.35 -7.01
C TYR A 168 20.27 -3.74 -6.50
N LEU A 169 19.39 -4.62 -6.02
CA LEU A 169 18.29 -4.28 -5.12
C LEU A 169 18.85 -4.19 -3.69
N ILE A 170 18.62 -3.06 -3.04
CA ILE A 170 18.89 -2.88 -1.62
C ILE A 170 17.57 -2.62 -0.93
N ILE A 171 17.26 -3.45 0.07
CA ILE A 171 16.08 -3.32 0.93
C ILE A 171 16.61 -3.00 2.32
N ASP A 172 16.13 -1.92 2.91
CA ASP A 172 16.52 -1.52 4.26
C ASP A 172 15.46 -0.64 4.91
N LYS A 173 15.34 -0.72 6.24
CA LYS A 173 14.28 -0.07 7.00
C LYS A 173 14.26 1.44 6.78
N LEU A 174 13.05 1.98 6.81
CA LEU A 174 12.79 3.42 6.82
C LEU A 174 12.15 3.79 8.16
N ILE A 175 12.75 4.71 8.90
CA ILE A 175 12.27 5.13 10.23
C ILE A 175 12.09 6.64 10.25
N ILE A 176 10.91 7.08 10.71
CA ILE A 176 10.54 8.49 10.84
C ILE A 176 10.11 8.77 12.28
N GLY A 177 10.86 9.62 12.97
CA GLY A 177 10.68 9.94 14.38
C GLY A 177 9.49 10.83 14.68
N LYS A 178 9.16 10.90 15.97
CA LYS A 178 7.94 11.52 16.51
C LYS A 178 7.75 12.97 16.06
N GLY A 179 6.54 13.32 15.65
CA GLY A 179 6.16 14.70 15.30
C GLY A 179 6.82 15.25 14.04
N THR A 180 7.49 14.40 13.25
CA THR A 180 8.11 14.80 11.99
C THR A 180 7.06 14.98 10.89
N THR A 181 7.21 16.03 10.09
CA THR A 181 6.39 16.30 8.91
C THR A 181 7.20 16.07 7.64
N VAL A 182 6.68 15.23 6.75
CA VAL A 182 7.21 15.00 5.40
C VAL A 182 6.38 15.81 4.41
N GLY A 183 7.02 16.74 3.70
CA GLY A 183 6.39 17.61 2.71
C GLY A 183 5.79 16.83 1.54
N LEU A 184 4.84 17.47 0.85
CA LEU A 184 4.23 16.92 -0.36
C LEU A 184 5.28 16.59 -1.43
N ASN A 185 5.06 15.55 -2.23
CA ASN A 185 5.97 15.07 -3.26
C ASN A 185 7.41 14.76 -2.79
N ALA A 186 7.71 14.76 -1.49
CA ALA A 186 9.02 14.37 -1.01
C ALA A 186 9.26 12.87 -1.26
N ASN A 187 10.50 12.48 -1.56
CA ASN A 187 10.88 11.10 -1.82
C ASN A 187 11.84 10.63 -0.73
N ILE A 188 11.44 9.63 0.04
CA ILE A 188 12.19 9.07 1.15
C ILE A 188 12.58 7.64 0.80
N MET A 189 13.88 7.39 0.63
CA MET A 189 14.41 6.12 0.13
C MET A 189 14.81 5.16 1.26
N GLY A 190 15.14 3.91 0.90
CA GLY A 190 15.47 2.87 1.86
C GLY A 190 16.72 3.16 2.71
N GLY A 191 16.70 2.69 3.95
CA GLY A 191 17.78 2.89 4.92
C GLY A 191 17.83 4.29 5.56
N VAL A 192 16.90 5.19 5.21
CA VAL A 192 16.82 6.52 5.80
C VAL A 192 16.30 6.46 7.24
N ARG A 193 16.88 7.29 8.11
CA ARG A 193 16.44 7.51 9.49
C ARG A 193 16.25 9.01 9.72
N ILE A 194 15.03 9.41 10.03
CA ILE A 194 14.68 10.80 10.32
C ILE A 194 14.37 10.91 11.82
N GLY A 195 15.02 11.85 12.49
CA GLY A 195 14.81 12.15 13.90
C GLY A 195 13.42 12.69 14.21
N GLU A 196 13.22 13.09 15.47
CA GLU A 196 11.98 13.69 15.94
C GLU A 196 11.83 15.14 15.48
N LYS A 197 10.58 15.59 15.32
CA LYS A 197 10.20 17.00 15.05
C LYS A 197 10.96 17.62 13.88
N CYS A 198 11.27 16.81 12.88
CA CYS A 198 11.90 17.28 11.65
C CYS A 198 10.86 17.83 10.67
N THR A 199 11.31 18.65 9.75
CA THR A 199 10.52 19.12 8.60
C THR A 199 11.25 18.78 7.32
N ILE A 200 10.74 17.82 6.56
CA ILE A 200 11.24 17.54 5.21
C ILE A 200 10.48 18.44 4.24
N THR A 201 11.17 19.29 3.49
CA THR A 201 10.51 20.27 2.62
C THR A 201 9.81 19.58 1.43
N PRO A 202 8.80 20.24 0.84
CA PRO A 202 8.16 19.76 -0.39
C PRO A 202 9.18 19.41 -1.48
N ASN A 203 8.93 18.33 -2.21
CA ASN A 203 9.79 17.83 -3.30
C ASN A 203 11.22 17.43 -2.90
N ALA A 204 11.56 17.43 -1.61
CA ALA A 204 12.88 17.01 -1.16
C ALA A 204 13.12 15.52 -1.49
N VAL A 205 14.36 15.18 -1.82
CA VAL A 205 14.79 13.81 -2.05
C VAL A 205 15.78 13.44 -0.95
N VAL A 206 15.38 12.51 -0.07
CA VAL A 206 16.25 12.01 0.99
C VAL A 206 16.89 10.72 0.49
N LEU A 207 18.18 10.83 0.18
CA LEU A 207 18.97 9.74 -0.40
C LEU A 207 19.14 8.57 0.58
N PRO A 208 19.39 7.35 0.07
CA PRO A 208 19.51 6.17 0.91
C PRO A 208 20.55 6.32 2.01
N LYS A 209 20.31 5.69 3.17
CA LYS A 209 21.20 5.71 4.35
C LYS A 209 21.42 7.09 5.00
N THR A 210 20.70 8.12 4.58
CA THR A 210 20.77 9.43 5.22
C THR A 210 20.21 9.36 6.64
N VAL A 211 20.92 9.95 7.59
CA VAL A 211 20.45 10.16 8.97
C VAL A 211 20.22 11.65 9.16
N ILE A 212 18.97 12.03 9.42
CA ILE A 212 18.58 13.42 9.70
C ILE A 212 18.42 13.56 11.22
N PRO A 213 19.20 14.43 11.89
CA PRO A 213 19.09 14.65 13.33
C PRO A 213 17.74 15.25 13.74
N ASP A 214 17.38 15.12 15.01
CA ASP A 214 16.18 15.73 15.58
C ASP A 214 16.10 17.24 15.29
N HIS A 215 14.89 17.78 15.21
CA HIS A 215 14.61 19.21 15.04
C HIS A 215 15.17 19.83 13.75
N THR A 216 15.46 19.02 12.74
CA THR A 216 16.09 19.48 11.49
C THR A 216 15.04 19.83 10.43
N LYS A 217 15.23 20.96 9.73
CA LYS A 217 14.59 21.23 8.43
C LYS A 217 15.52 20.72 7.32
N TYR A 218 15.02 19.84 6.45
CA TYR A 218 15.81 19.21 5.38
C TYR A 218 15.15 19.37 4.01
N GLY A 219 15.93 19.82 3.04
CA GLY A 219 15.52 20.02 1.64
C GLY A 219 15.70 21.47 1.19
N MET A 220 15.44 21.72 -0.09
CA MET A 220 15.58 23.06 -0.68
C MET A 220 14.38 23.94 -0.31
N GLU A 221 14.61 25.26 -0.25
CA GLU A 221 13.57 26.27 -0.08
C GLU A 221 12.90 26.64 -1.40
#